data_AF-A0A2S5R2Y1-F1
#
_entry.id   AF-A0A2S5R2Y1-F1
#
_cell.length_a   1.000
_cell.length_b   1.000
_cell.length_c   1.000
_cell.angle_alpha   90.00
_cell.angle_beta   90.00
_cell.angle_gamma   90.00
#
_symmetry.space_group_name_H-M   'P 1'
#
loop_
_entity.id
_entity.type
_entity.pdbx_description
1 polymer ?
#
loop_
_entity_poly.entity_id
_entity_poly.type
_entity_poly.pdbx_seq_one_letter_code
_entity_poly.pdbx_strand_id
1 'polypeptide(L)'
;MITKQKKLLEASNGGPSAKTPFNDLFAIGTVIDTNDPMQWGRIRVVVTAWGDSLDHQVDGMPWAMYVSPFGGQTSSGTRGPGTDSAAVGGIAYGMWAIPKIGAQVLVISLDEDHQQRLYLGCVYDAFATHTMPHGRWIADDHPAIKDDKSKAAPYGPFSSNDKLIQPLASNMQQAFGQLDTNFEWQTRVADYAVSRLDVSHLHHTSSKVQDDVDTKLDDWVYTQGYQVSRLDPHTTSGLTGKNYDSQIISMTSPGFHSISMDDRMENCRMRFRTTTGHQILLDDTNERIYIATAQGNNWIELDQSGNIDIFTSNKVSIRAAQDINLTSDKSIRMHAKEGIHMHSDKDIRMNSQTDTHIRSQQQVKIDAAKNINVKTGGELKLTSKGTMHLNAGGKILETGSEIHLNGPAAAAAESAEKAAFTNRVPAHEPWARSMTKKDDGHEAEYNYDDKNVGKMERGKPIPRNKFWRR
;
A
#
# COMPACT_ATOMS: atom_id res chain seq x y z
N MET A 1 -45.24 6.23 17.32
CA MET A 1 -45.58 4.79 17.23
C MET A 1 -44.46 4.00 17.90
N ILE A 2 -44.77 3.17 18.88
CA ILE A 2 -43.81 2.25 19.50
C ILE A 2 -43.56 1.11 18.50
N THR A 3 -42.29 0.82 18.16
CA THR A 3 -41.96 -0.28 17.26
C THR A 3 -42.36 -1.62 17.89
N LYS A 4 -42.80 -2.57 17.07
CA LYS A 4 -43.20 -3.92 17.54
C LYS A 4 -42.09 -4.58 18.38
N GLN A 5 -40.82 -4.32 18.04
CA GLN A 5 -39.63 -4.73 18.81
C GLN A 5 -39.57 -4.17 20.23
N LYS A 6 -39.93 -2.89 20.45
CA LYS A 6 -39.94 -2.31 21.80
C LYS A 6 -41.04 -2.90 22.68
N LYS A 7 -42.19 -3.27 22.09
CA LYS A 7 -43.26 -4.00 22.81
C LYS A 7 -42.84 -5.41 23.23
N LEU A 8 -42.05 -6.11 22.42
CA LEU A 8 -41.55 -7.45 22.73
C LEU A 8 -40.50 -7.40 23.87
N LEU A 9 -39.66 -6.36 23.88
CA LEU A 9 -38.66 -6.11 24.92
C LEU A 9 -39.29 -5.77 26.29
N GLU A 10 -40.47 -5.16 26.29
CA GLU A 10 -41.26 -4.90 27.51
C GLU A 10 -42.01 -6.16 28.00
N ALA A 11 -42.32 -7.10 27.09
CA ALA A 11 -43.00 -8.36 27.42
C ALA A 11 -42.05 -9.41 28.04
N SER A 12 -40.74 -9.36 27.75
CA SER A 12 -39.74 -10.29 28.32
C SER A 12 -39.43 -10.04 29.81
N ASN A 13 -39.99 -8.99 30.43
CA ASN A 13 -39.90 -8.73 31.87
C ASN A 13 -40.92 -9.54 32.71
N GLY A 14 -41.82 -10.31 32.08
CA GLY A 14 -42.66 -11.29 32.76
C GLY A 14 -41.87 -12.58 33.01
N GLY A 15 -41.85 -13.05 34.26
CA GLY A 15 -41.01 -14.16 34.74
C GLY A 15 -41.10 -15.49 33.95
N PRO A 16 -40.22 -16.45 34.29
CA PRO A 16 -39.82 -17.53 33.40
C PRO A 16 -40.98 -18.51 33.15
N SER A 17 -41.45 -18.56 31.90
CA SER A 17 -42.28 -19.67 31.41
C SER A 17 -41.39 -20.78 30.84
N ALA A 18 -41.93 -21.99 30.79
CA ALA A 18 -41.25 -23.27 30.72
C ALA A 18 -40.15 -23.40 29.64
N LYS A 19 -39.08 -24.13 29.98
CA LYS A 19 -37.95 -24.47 29.10
C LYS A 19 -38.40 -25.33 27.92
N THR A 20 -38.61 -24.72 26.77
CA THR A 20 -38.59 -25.37 25.45
C THR A 20 -37.17 -25.92 25.19
N PRO A 21 -37.00 -27.09 24.56
CA PRO A 21 -35.68 -27.59 24.22
C PRO A 21 -34.93 -26.57 23.35
N PHE A 22 -33.68 -26.27 23.71
CA PHE A 22 -32.78 -25.32 23.06
C PHE A 22 -32.55 -25.54 21.54
N ASN A 23 -33.08 -26.62 20.97
CA ASN A 23 -32.77 -27.10 19.62
C ASN A 23 -33.48 -26.32 18.49
N ASP A 24 -34.55 -25.58 18.77
CA ASP A 24 -35.34 -24.94 17.70
C ASP A 24 -35.06 -23.43 17.53
N LEU A 25 -34.28 -22.83 18.43
CA LEU A 25 -34.02 -21.38 18.45
C LEU A 25 -32.89 -20.93 17.50
N PHE A 26 -31.89 -21.79 17.29
CA PHE A 26 -30.70 -21.48 16.49
C PHE A 26 -30.57 -22.45 15.33
N ALA A 27 -30.35 -21.93 14.13
CA ALA A 27 -30.13 -22.76 12.96
C ALA A 27 -29.17 -22.09 11.97
N ILE A 28 -28.49 -22.92 11.16
CA ILE A 28 -27.73 -22.44 10.00
C ILE A 28 -28.68 -22.37 8.81
N GLY A 29 -28.63 -21.28 8.06
CA GLY A 29 -29.40 -21.13 6.83
C GLY A 29 -28.59 -20.52 5.71
N THR A 30 -29.09 -20.66 4.47
CA THR A 30 -28.46 -20.11 3.27
C THR A 30 -29.22 -18.89 2.79
N VAL A 31 -28.50 -17.80 2.54
CA VAL A 31 -29.07 -16.55 2.02
C VAL A 31 -29.51 -16.74 0.58
N ILE A 32 -30.76 -16.42 0.27
CA ILE A 32 -31.31 -16.54 -1.08
C ILE A 32 -31.72 -15.21 -1.71
N ASP A 33 -31.94 -14.18 -0.88
CA ASP A 33 -32.34 -12.85 -1.33
C ASP A 33 -31.80 -11.77 -0.40
N THR A 34 -31.25 -10.72 -1.01
CA THR A 34 -30.72 -9.53 -0.33
C THR A 34 -31.39 -8.25 -0.83
N ASN A 35 -32.36 -8.34 -1.73
CA ASN A 35 -33.04 -7.21 -2.34
C ASN A 35 -34.14 -6.67 -1.41
N ASP A 36 -33.74 -6.26 -0.20
CA ASP A 36 -34.65 -5.66 0.78
C ASP A 36 -35.26 -4.36 0.22
N PRO A 37 -36.58 -4.29 -0.01
CA PRO A 37 -37.22 -3.08 -0.53
C PRO A 37 -37.05 -1.86 0.38
N MET A 38 -36.84 -2.08 1.68
CA MET A 38 -36.60 -1.02 2.66
C MET A 38 -35.11 -0.69 2.83
N GLN A 39 -34.20 -1.49 2.24
CA GLN A 39 -32.75 -1.33 2.32
C GLN A 39 -32.22 -1.27 3.76
N TRP A 40 -32.82 -2.02 4.69
CA TRP A 40 -32.43 -2.10 6.10
C TRP A 40 -31.45 -3.25 6.38
N GLY A 41 -30.83 -3.79 5.33
CA GLY A 41 -29.90 -4.91 5.46
C GLY A 41 -30.58 -6.22 5.83
N ARG A 42 -31.91 -6.31 5.65
CA ARG A 42 -32.61 -7.57 5.87
C ARG A 42 -32.30 -8.53 4.72
N ILE A 43 -32.33 -9.81 5.03
CA ILE A 43 -32.07 -10.89 4.06
C ILE A 43 -33.13 -11.96 4.20
N ARG A 44 -33.44 -12.68 3.12
CA ARG A 44 -34.22 -13.92 3.20
C ARG A 44 -33.27 -15.10 3.23
N VAL A 45 -33.50 -15.99 4.18
CA VAL A 45 -32.63 -17.13 4.48
C VAL A 45 -33.47 -18.38 4.51
N VAL A 46 -33.07 -19.40 3.76
CA VAL A 46 -33.66 -20.73 3.83
C VAL A 46 -33.07 -21.48 5.01
N VAL A 47 -33.92 -21.91 5.94
CA VAL A 47 -33.56 -22.71 7.10
C VAL A 47 -34.28 -24.04 7.03
N THR A 48 -33.61 -25.06 6.48
CA THR A 48 -34.19 -26.39 6.27
C THR A 48 -34.61 -27.06 7.58
N ALA A 49 -33.90 -26.78 8.68
CA ALA A 49 -34.25 -27.25 10.02
C ALA A 49 -35.63 -26.78 10.50
N TRP A 50 -36.12 -25.64 9.98
CA TRP A 50 -37.42 -25.06 10.31
C TRP A 50 -38.51 -25.41 9.28
N GLY A 51 -38.22 -26.34 8.36
CA GLY A 51 -39.15 -26.78 7.32
C GLY A 51 -39.17 -25.88 6.08
N ASP A 52 -38.24 -24.94 5.94
CA ASP A 52 -38.09 -24.19 4.69
C ASP A 52 -37.52 -25.09 3.58
N SER A 53 -37.92 -24.85 2.34
CA SER A 53 -37.34 -25.48 1.15
C SER A 53 -36.68 -24.42 0.27
N LEU A 54 -35.63 -24.82 -0.45
CA LEU A 54 -35.04 -24.03 -1.54
C LEU A 54 -36.02 -23.83 -2.71
N ASP A 55 -37.03 -24.70 -2.83
CA ASP A 55 -38.06 -24.62 -3.86
C ASP A 55 -39.22 -23.68 -3.51
N HIS A 56 -39.30 -23.22 -2.26
CA HIS A 56 -40.31 -22.24 -1.86
C HIS A 56 -40.11 -20.93 -2.61
N GLN A 57 -41.22 -20.28 -2.99
CA GLN A 57 -41.17 -18.96 -3.59
C GLN A 57 -40.50 -17.98 -2.63
N VAL A 58 -39.42 -17.35 -3.09
CA VAL A 58 -38.63 -16.36 -2.33
C VAL A 58 -39.53 -15.30 -1.68
N ASP A 59 -40.57 -14.86 -2.38
CA ASP A 59 -41.48 -13.81 -1.90
C ASP A 59 -42.28 -14.17 -0.66
N GLY A 60 -42.56 -15.46 -0.45
CA GLY A 60 -43.28 -15.96 0.72
C GLY A 60 -42.40 -16.09 1.96
N MET A 61 -41.08 -15.90 1.85
CA MET A 61 -40.17 -16.08 2.99
C MET A 61 -40.07 -14.82 3.87
N PRO A 62 -40.02 -15.00 5.20
CA PRO A 62 -39.84 -13.90 6.14
C PRO A 62 -38.45 -13.28 6.01
N TRP A 63 -38.38 -11.97 6.26
CA TRP A 63 -37.12 -11.23 6.34
C TRP A 63 -36.42 -11.49 7.67
N ALA A 64 -35.14 -11.85 7.62
CA ALA A 64 -34.25 -11.89 8.77
C ALA A 64 -33.58 -10.53 8.98
N MET A 65 -33.62 -9.99 10.21
CA MET A 65 -33.02 -8.70 10.55
C MET A 65 -31.57 -8.86 11.01
N TYR A 66 -30.73 -7.90 10.62
CA TYR A 66 -29.32 -7.88 10.99
C TYR A 66 -29.11 -7.56 12.47
N VAL A 67 -28.36 -8.41 13.16
CA VAL A 67 -27.84 -8.16 14.51
C VAL A 67 -26.38 -7.74 14.39
N SER A 68 -26.12 -6.44 14.54
CA SER A 68 -24.75 -5.92 14.45
C SER A 68 -23.96 -6.20 15.73
N PRO A 69 -22.77 -6.83 15.66
CA PRO A 69 -21.90 -7.02 16.82
C PRO A 69 -21.24 -5.72 17.30
N PHE A 70 -21.15 -4.71 16.42
CA PHE A 70 -20.48 -3.44 16.71
C PHE A 70 -21.36 -2.23 16.34
N GLY A 71 -22.68 -2.32 16.50
CA GLY A 71 -23.56 -1.24 16.06
C GLY A 71 -24.81 -1.02 16.91
N GLY A 72 -25.42 0.14 16.69
CA GLY A 72 -26.59 0.59 17.44
C GLY A 72 -27.10 1.93 16.92
N GLN A 73 -27.99 2.55 17.70
CA GLN A 73 -28.54 3.86 17.42
C GLN A 73 -28.50 4.74 18.67
N THR A 74 -28.20 6.01 18.49
CA THR A 74 -28.37 7.05 19.53
C THR A 74 -29.34 8.11 19.03
N SER A 75 -30.16 8.68 19.92
CA SER A 75 -31.12 9.74 19.57
C SER A 75 -30.62 11.16 19.86
N SER A 76 -29.46 11.30 20.51
CA SER A 76 -28.87 12.60 20.85
C SER A 76 -27.35 12.49 21.02
N GLY A 77 -26.64 13.59 20.75
CA GLY A 77 -25.21 13.71 21.04
C GLY A 77 -24.55 14.88 20.34
N THR A 78 -23.43 15.35 20.88
CA THR A 78 -22.57 16.36 20.26
C THR A 78 -21.66 15.71 19.21
N ARG A 79 -21.25 16.48 18.19
CA ARG A 79 -20.42 15.99 17.07
C ARG A 79 -19.30 16.98 16.75
N GLY A 80 -18.17 16.47 16.26
CA GLY A 80 -16.98 17.28 15.99
C GLY A 80 -16.19 17.60 17.26
N PRO A 81 -15.17 18.48 17.17
CA PRO A 81 -14.28 18.79 18.30
C PRO A 81 -14.93 19.65 19.40
N GLY A 82 -16.17 20.12 19.21
CA GLY A 82 -16.89 20.98 20.15
C GLY A 82 -18.20 20.38 20.66
N THR A 83 -18.70 20.93 21.76
CA THR A 83 -19.97 20.53 22.38
C THR A 83 -21.18 21.29 21.87
N ASP A 84 -20.97 22.28 21.01
CA ASP A 84 -21.98 23.31 20.73
C ASP A 84 -22.97 22.92 19.62
N SER A 85 -22.70 21.80 18.94
CA SER A 85 -23.55 21.26 17.87
C SER A 85 -24.12 19.91 18.27
N ALA A 86 -25.25 19.94 18.98
CA ALA A 86 -26.01 18.74 19.31
C ALA A 86 -26.84 18.29 18.11
N ALA A 87 -26.64 17.04 17.68
CA ALA A 87 -27.56 16.39 16.76
C ALA A 87 -28.75 15.82 17.56
N VAL A 88 -29.96 16.13 17.10
CA VAL A 88 -31.23 15.61 17.65
C VAL A 88 -31.86 14.71 16.60
N GLY A 89 -32.12 13.45 16.96
CA GLY A 89 -32.65 12.43 16.05
C GLY A 89 -31.86 11.13 16.08
N GLY A 90 -32.47 10.03 15.65
CA GLY A 90 -31.84 8.71 15.61
C GLY A 90 -30.68 8.67 14.61
N ILE A 91 -29.46 8.43 15.10
CA ILE A 91 -28.24 8.25 14.31
C ILE A 91 -27.72 6.85 14.59
N ALA A 92 -27.64 6.04 13.54
CA ALA A 92 -27.03 4.72 13.60
C ALA A 92 -25.50 4.81 13.55
N TYR A 93 -24.83 3.85 14.18
CA TYR A 93 -23.38 3.65 14.09
C TYR A 93 -23.07 2.16 14.04
N GLY A 94 -21.90 1.81 13.51
CA GLY A 94 -21.35 0.47 13.61
C GLY A 94 -20.88 -0.17 12.30
N MET A 95 -20.66 -1.48 12.34
CA MET A 95 -20.25 -2.25 11.17
C MET A 95 -21.44 -2.67 10.32
N TRP A 96 -21.35 -2.41 9.02
CA TRP A 96 -22.36 -2.79 8.03
C TRP A 96 -21.79 -3.83 7.07
N ALA A 97 -22.06 -5.11 7.37
CA ALA A 97 -21.51 -6.24 6.64
C ALA A 97 -22.62 -7.22 6.25
N ILE A 98 -23.47 -6.81 5.31
CA ILE A 98 -24.60 -7.63 4.87
C ILE A 98 -24.09 -8.81 4.02
N PRO A 99 -24.43 -10.06 4.37
CA PRO A 99 -24.06 -11.25 3.61
C PRO A 99 -24.55 -11.20 2.16
N LYS A 100 -23.92 -12.01 1.29
CA LYS A 100 -24.33 -12.16 -0.12
C LYS A 100 -25.17 -13.41 -0.31
N ILE A 101 -25.93 -13.46 -1.40
CA ILE A 101 -26.67 -14.66 -1.83
C ILE A 101 -25.70 -15.85 -1.88
N GLY A 102 -26.10 -16.99 -1.32
CA GLY A 102 -25.30 -18.19 -1.17
C GLY A 102 -24.49 -18.27 0.13
N ALA A 103 -24.31 -17.17 0.87
CA ALA A 103 -23.63 -17.22 2.16
C ALA A 103 -24.43 -18.04 3.18
N GLN A 104 -23.72 -18.78 4.03
CA GLN A 104 -24.32 -19.44 5.19
C GLN A 104 -24.30 -18.48 6.39
N VAL A 105 -25.42 -18.38 7.10
CA VAL A 105 -25.57 -17.48 8.25
C VAL A 105 -26.18 -18.21 9.44
N LEU A 106 -25.81 -17.78 10.64
CA LEU A 106 -26.51 -18.18 11.86
C LEU A 106 -27.81 -17.36 11.98
N VAL A 107 -28.94 -18.06 11.94
CA VAL A 107 -30.27 -17.50 12.08
C VAL A 107 -30.82 -17.85 13.46
N ILE A 108 -31.50 -16.89 14.08
CA ILE A 108 -32.10 -17.01 15.40
C ILE A 108 -33.59 -16.71 15.25
N SER A 109 -34.43 -17.59 15.80
CA SER A 109 -35.86 -17.34 15.95
C SER A 109 -36.11 -16.45 17.15
N LEU A 110 -36.85 -15.35 16.97
CA LEU A 110 -37.30 -14.51 18.09
C LEU A 110 -38.56 -15.11 18.72
N ASP A 111 -38.54 -15.30 20.03
CA ASP A 111 -39.69 -15.77 20.82
C ASP A 111 -40.37 -17.02 20.23
N GLU A 112 -39.58 -17.96 19.70
CA GLU A 112 -40.05 -19.21 19.06
C GLU A 112 -40.93 -19.00 17.80
N ASP A 113 -41.03 -17.76 17.31
CA ASP A 113 -41.74 -17.44 16.06
C ASP A 113 -40.78 -17.49 14.87
N HIS A 114 -40.83 -18.59 14.11
CA HIS A 114 -40.00 -18.79 12.91
C HIS A 114 -40.28 -17.75 11.80
N GLN A 115 -41.33 -16.93 11.91
CA GLN A 115 -41.59 -15.81 11.00
C GLN A 115 -40.83 -14.54 11.40
N GLN A 116 -40.29 -14.48 12.62
CA GLN A 116 -39.49 -13.37 13.13
C GLN A 116 -38.04 -13.82 13.30
N ARG A 117 -37.25 -13.56 12.26
CA ARG A 117 -35.87 -14.05 12.16
C ARG A 117 -34.87 -12.92 12.43
N LEU A 118 -33.81 -13.26 13.14
CA LEU A 118 -32.59 -12.45 13.26
C LEU A 118 -31.42 -13.22 12.66
N TYR A 119 -30.40 -12.50 12.20
CA TYR A 119 -29.12 -13.12 11.84
C TYR A 119 -27.95 -12.36 12.47
N LEU A 120 -26.97 -13.10 12.99
CA LEU A 120 -25.82 -12.53 13.73
C LEU A 120 -24.56 -12.39 12.87
N GLY A 121 -24.34 -13.32 11.93
CA GLY A 121 -23.13 -13.34 11.11
C GLY A 121 -23.06 -14.55 10.19
N CYS A 122 -22.00 -14.59 9.38
CA CYS A 122 -21.74 -15.68 8.45
C CYS A 122 -21.00 -16.84 9.13
N VAL A 123 -21.33 -18.05 8.70
CA VAL A 123 -20.53 -19.26 8.96
C VAL A 123 -19.71 -19.51 7.70
N TYR A 124 -18.39 -19.59 7.84
CA TYR A 124 -17.53 -19.93 6.72
C TYR A 124 -17.60 -21.42 6.43
N ASP A 125 -17.56 -21.78 5.14
CA ASP A 125 -17.35 -23.16 4.75
C ASP A 125 -16.00 -23.65 5.25
N ALA A 126 -15.91 -24.95 5.54
CA ALA A 126 -14.67 -25.58 5.92
C ALA A 126 -13.63 -25.28 4.84
N PHE A 127 -12.45 -24.82 5.24
CA PHE A 127 -11.36 -24.49 4.33
C PHE A 127 -11.66 -23.40 3.32
N ALA A 128 -12.53 -22.41 3.59
CA ALA A 128 -12.62 -21.20 2.75
C ALA A 128 -11.74 -20.04 3.27
N THR A 129 -11.45 -20.02 4.57
CA THR A 129 -10.80 -18.87 5.23
C THR A 129 -9.35 -18.65 4.81
N HIS A 130 -8.69 -19.66 4.25
CA HIS A 130 -7.29 -19.61 3.81
C HIS A 130 -7.04 -18.66 2.63
N THR A 131 -8.10 -18.11 2.02
CA THR A 131 -7.99 -17.06 1.00
C THR A 131 -8.08 -15.64 1.58
N MET A 132 -8.27 -15.48 2.90
CA MET A 132 -8.20 -14.18 3.54
C MET A 132 -6.78 -13.90 4.03
N PRO A 133 -6.28 -12.65 3.94
CA PRO A 133 -7.00 -11.45 3.50
C PRO A 133 -6.96 -11.15 1.98
N HIS A 134 -5.96 -11.66 1.27
CA HIS A 134 -5.66 -11.25 -0.12
C HIS A 134 -5.51 -12.41 -1.09
N GLY A 135 -6.15 -13.54 -0.79
CA GLY A 135 -5.95 -14.81 -1.47
C GLY A 135 -4.92 -15.65 -0.73
N ARG A 136 -4.81 -16.91 -1.14
CA ARG A 136 -3.79 -17.81 -0.61
C ARG A 136 -2.47 -17.55 -1.32
N TRP A 137 -1.42 -17.43 -0.54
CA TRP A 137 -0.03 -17.34 -1.01
C TRP A 137 0.69 -18.58 -0.53
N ILE A 138 1.46 -19.19 -1.41
CA ILE A 138 2.07 -20.51 -1.19
C ILE A 138 3.55 -20.45 -1.52
N ALA A 139 4.37 -21.07 -0.68
CA ALA A 139 5.82 -21.16 -0.83
C ALA A 139 6.32 -22.63 -0.84
N ASP A 140 5.40 -23.60 -0.85
CA ASP A 140 5.63 -25.04 -0.78
C ASP A 140 4.76 -25.81 -1.81
N ASP A 141 5.21 -27.03 -2.17
CA ASP A 141 4.58 -28.15 -2.91
C ASP A 141 3.33 -27.89 -3.79
N HIS A 142 3.28 -26.77 -4.50
CA HIS A 142 2.24 -26.47 -5.47
C HIS A 142 2.70 -26.78 -6.90
N PRO A 143 1.88 -27.40 -7.76
CA PRO A 143 2.25 -27.74 -9.14
C PRO A 143 2.71 -26.55 -10.00
N ALA A 144 2.32 -25.33 -9.63
CA ALA A 144 2.74 -24.09 -10.31
C ALA A 144 4.08 -23.52 -9.82
N ILE A 145 4.66 -24.04 -8.73
CA ILE A 145 6.01 -23.69 -8.26
C ILE A 145 7.00 -24.62 -8.98
N LYS A 146 8.09 -24.05 -9.53
CA LYS A 146 9.14 -24.83 -10.22
C LYS A 146 9.89 -25.72 -9.21
N ASP A 147 10.39 -26.88 -9.67
CA ASP A 147 10.93 -27.99 -8.85
C ASP A 147 12.06 -27.65 -7.85
N ASP A 148 12.66 -26.45 -7.85
CA ASP A 148 13.68 -26.04 -6.88
C ASP A 148 13.04 -25.49 -5.59
N LYS A 149 12.60 -26.41 -4.72
CA LYS A 149 11.96 -26.13 -3.41
C LYS A 149 12.84 -25.32 -2.44
N SER A 150 14.14 -25.17 -2.70
CA SER A 150 15.08 -24.40 -1.87
C SER A 150 15.09 -22.90 -2.15
N LYS A 151 14.34 -22.45 -3.18
CA LYS A 151 14.24 -21.06 -3.64
C LYS A 151 12.81 -20.60 -3.91
N ALA A 152 11.81 -21.35 -3.42
CA ALA A 152 10.41 -21.07 -3.72
C ALA A 152 9.97 -19.78 -3.04
N ALA A 153 10.00 -18.66 -3.77
CA ALA A 153 9.33 -17.44 -3.34
C ALA A 153 7.83 -17.73 -3.16
N PRO A 154 7.15 -17.01 -2.25
CA PRO A 154 5.70 -17.02 -2.21
C PRO A 154 5.13 -16.80 -3.62
N TYR A 155 4.05 -17.47 -3.97
CA TYR A 155 3.36 -17.30 -5.24
C TYR A 155 1.84 -17.24 -5.02
N GLY A 156 1.14 -16.45 -5.81
CA GLY A 156 -0.29 -16.18 -5.63
C GLY A 156 -0.69 -14.84 -6.26
N PRO A 157 -1.89 -14.31 -5.92
CA PRO A 157 -2.85 -14.84 -4.96
C PRO A 157 -3.80 -15.88 -5.56
N PHE A 158 -4.01 -17.00 -4.86
CA PHE A 158 -4.92 -18.07 -5.28
C PHE A 158 -6.27 -18.01 -4.56
N SER A 159 -7.32 -18.42 -5.28
CA SER A 159 -8.63 -18.78 -4.72
C SER A 159 -8.61 -20.19 -4.14
N SER A 160 -9.69 -20.59 -3.46
CA SER A 160 -9.86 -21.95 -2.92
C SER A 160 -9.90 -23.05 -3.98
N ASN A 161 -9.96 -22.70 -5.27
CA ASN A 161 -9.96 -23.63 -6.39
C ASN A 161 -8.62 -23.59 -7.17
N ASP A 162 -7.53 -23.14 -6.56
CA ASP A 162 -6.17 -23.06 -7.15
C ASP A 162 -6.05 -22.19 -8.40
N LYS A 163 -7.02 -21.29 -8.62
CA LYS A 163 -6.97 -20.29 -9.68
C LYS A 163 -6.48 -18.97 -9.13
N LEU A 164 -5.58 -18.32 -9.88
CA LEU A 164 -5.17 -16.94 -9.58
C LEU A 164 -6.38 -16.01 -9.54
N ILE A 165 -6.42 -15.15 -8.54
CA ILE A 165 -7.48 -14.16 -8.37
C ILE A 165 -7.20 -12.99 -9.31
N GLN A 166 -8.08 -12.80 -10.30
CA GLN A 166 -7.98 -11.73 -11.30
C GLN A 166 -8.95 -10.58 -11.00
N PRO A 167 -8.61 -9.33 -11.38
CA PRO A 167 -7.40 -8.89 -12.09
C PRO A 167 -6.18 -8.61 -11.19
N LEU A 168 -6.28 -8.95 -9.89
CA LEU A 168 -5.24 -8.66 -8.91
C LEU A 168 -3.89 -9.26 -9.32
N ALA A 169 -3.86 -10.55 -9.65
CA ALA A 169 -2.64 -11.23 -10.06
C ALA A 169 -2.02 -10.61 -11.33
N SER A 170 -2.83 -10.33 -12.36
CA SER A 170 -2.33 -9.69 -13.60
C SER A 170 -1.77 -8.28 -13.36
N ASN A 171 -2.42 -7.50 -12.49
CA ASN A 171 -1.95 -6.14 -12.18
C ASN A 171 -0.64 -6.17 -11.38
N MET A 172 -0.52 -7.09 -10.42
CA MET A 172 0.72 -7.29 -9.67
C MET A 172 1.87 -7.74 -10.57
N GLN A 173 1.60 -8.59 -11.56
CA GLN A 173 2.59 -9.00 -12.56
C GLN A 173 3.00 -7.83 -13.46
N GLN A 174 2.07 -6.96 -13.84
CA GLN A 174 2.40 -5.75 -14.58
C GLN A 174 3.24 -4.78 -13.73
N ALA A 175 2.93 -4.65 -12.44
CA ALA A 175 3.67 -3.79 -11.52
C ALA A 175 5.09 -4.30 -11.28
N PHE A 176 5.27 -5.56 -10.90
CA PHE A 176 6.55 -6.07 -10.41
C PHE A 176 7.24 -7.06 -11.37
N GLY A 177 6.66 -7.38 -12.51
CA GLY A 177 7.22 -8.37 -13.43
C GLY A 177 7.02 -9.80 -12.93
N GLN A 178 8.05 -10.64 -13.04
CA GLN A 178 7.97 -12.06 -12.67
C GLN A 178 7.79 -12.22 -11.15
N LEU A 179 6.75 -12.93 -10.72
CA LEU A 179 6.30 -12.96 -9.31
C LEU A 179 7.20 -13.83 -8.41
N ASP A 180 7.80 -14.90 -8.94
CA ASP A 180 8.47 -15.98 -8.19
C ASP A 180 9.96 -15.74 -7.89
N THR A 181 10.58 -14.68 -8.41
CA THR A 181 12.02 -14.39 -8.17
C THR A 181 12.27 -12.96 -7.72
N ASN A 182 11.21 -12.20 -7.48
CA ASN A 182 11.30 -10.77 -7.28
C ASN A 182 11.21 -10.38 -5.80
N PHE A 183 12.32 -9.90 -5.26
CA PHE A 183 12.43 -9.40 -3.88
C PHE A 183 11.38 -8.33 -3.52
N GLU A 184 11.25 -7.31 -4.35
CA GLU A 184 10.29 -6.22 -4.10
C GLU A 184 8.84 -6.72 -4.18
N TRP A 185 8.56 -7.70 -5.04
CA TRP A 185 7.24 -8.34 -5.07
C TRP A 185 6.96 -9.11 -3.78
N GLN A 186 7.92 -9.89 -3.28
CA GLN A 186 7.72 -10.70 -2.06
C GLN A 186 7.43 -9.80 -0.85
N THR A 187 8.18 -8.71 -0.73
CA THR A 187 8.05 -7.82 0.42
C THR A 187 6.88 -6.83 0.26
N ARG A 188 6.54 -6.38 -0.96
CA ARG A 188 5.47 -5.38 -1.17
C ARG A 188 4.11 -5.99 -1.50
N VAL A 189 4.04 -7.25 -1.94
CA VAL A 189 2.83 -7.82 -2.55
C VAL A 189 2.31 -9.03 -1.80
N ALA A 190 3.12 -10.09 -1.72
CA ALA A 190 2.73 -11.37 -1.10
C ALA A 190 2.34 -11.19 0.36
N ASP A 191 1.34 -11.91 0.86
CA ASP A 191 0.90 -11.90 2.26
C ASP A 191 0.83 -13.31 2.85
N TYR A 192 0.60 -13.40 4.16
CA TYR A 192 0.24 -14.65 4.81
C TYR A 192 -1.28 -14.78 4.86
N ALA A 193 -1.77 -16.00 4.78
CA ALA A 193 -3.18 -16.30 4.96
C ALA A 193 -3.52 -16.41 6.46
N VAL A 194 -4.78 -16.12 6.82
CA VAL A 194 -5.29 -16.25 8.20
C VAL A 194 -5.36 -17.71 8.67
N SER A 195 -5.38 -18.66 7.73
CA SER A 195 -5.39 -20.10 7.99
C SER A 195 -4.65 -20.85 6.88
N ARG A 196 -4.19 -22.07 7.19
CA ARG A 196 -3.53 -22.96 6.24
C ARG A 196 -4.54 -23.86 5.56
N LEU A 197 -4.32 -24.15 4.28
CA LEU A 197 -4.91 -25.30 3.59
C LEU A 197 -3.86 -25.93 2.69
N ASP A 198 -3.50 -27.18 3.01
CA ASP A 198 -2.61 -27.98 2.16
C ASP A 198 -3.29 -28.27 0.81
N VAL A 199 -2.52 -28.17 -0.27
CA VAL A 199 -3.01 -28.41 -1.64
C VAL A 199 -3.50 -29.85 -1.84
N SER A 200 -2.90 -30.82 -1.15
CA SER A 200 -3.37 -32.22 -1.19
C SER A 200 -4.74 -32.40 -0.56
N HIS A 201 -5.17 -31.45 0.28
CA HIS A 201 -6.41 -31.52 1.06
C HIS A 201 -7.49 -30.52 0.62
N LEU A 202 -7.34 -29.90 -0.55
CA LEU A 202 -8.38 -29.03 -1.14
C LEU A 202 -9.76 -29.70 -1.27
N HIS A 203 -9.81 -31.03 -1.33
CA HIS A 203 -11.04 -31.81 -1.48
C HIS A 203 -11.43 -32.60 -0.21
N HIS A 204 -10.72 -32.40 0.90
CA HIS A 204 -10.97 -33.12 2.14
C HIS A 204 -11.82 -32.28 3.10
N THR A 205 -12.74 -32.93 3.82
CA THR A 205 -13.65 -32.28 4.80
C THR A 205 -13.06 -32.22 6.22
N SER A 206 -11.88 -32.81 6.44
CA SER A 206 -11.12 -32.71 7.69
C SER A 206 -9.64 -32.93 7.40
N SER A 207 -8.77 -32.14 8.03
CA SER A 207 -7.31 -32.31 7.95
C SER A 207 -6.80 -32.81 9.30
N LYS A 208 -6.05 -33.92 9.29
CA LYS A 208 -5.28 -34.41 10.46
C LYS A 208 -3.78 -34.12 10.30
N VAL A 209 -3.42 -33.23 9.36
CA VAL A 209 -2.02 -32.85 9.15
C VAL A 209 -1.52 -32.20 10.42
N GLN A 210 -0.27 -32.52 10.78
CA GLN A 210 0.43 -31.84 11.85
C GLN A 210 0.41 -30.33 11.52
N ASP A 211 -0.30 -29.55 12.34
CA ASP A 211 -0.40 -28.11 12.16
C ASP A 211 1.03 -27.56 12.05
N ASP A 212 1.24 -26.80 10.97
CA ASP A 212 2.44 -26.02 10.69
C ASP A 212 3.67 -26.83 10.24
N VAL A 213 3.71 -27.15 8.94
CA VAL A 213 4.98 -27.50 8.28
C VAL A 213 5.78 -26.22 8.07
N ASP A 214 6.81 -26.07 8.91
CA ASP A 214 7.88 -25.09 8.81
C ASP A 214 8.60 -25.25 7.45
N THR A 215 8.35 -24.33 6.51
CA THR A 215 9.07 -24.29 5.23
C THR A 215 10.24 -23.36 5.35
N LYS A 216 11.49 -23.87 5.25
CA LYS A 216 12.65 -22.98 5.26
C LYS A 216 12.77 -22.25 3.93
N LEU A 217 12.62 -20.93 3.98
CA LEU A 217 12.91 -20.01 2.87
C LEU A 217 14.09 -19.14 3.31
N ASP A 218 15.24 -19.33 2.65
CA ASP A 218 16.52 -18.75 3.05
C ASP A 218 16.90 -19.09 4.52
N ASP A 219 17.23 -18.08 5.33
CA ASP A 219 17.58 -18.21 6.76
C ASP A 219 16.35 -18.23 7.69
N TRP A 220 15.12 -18.34 7.15
CA TRP A 220 13.89 -18.21 7.93
C TRP A 220 12.84 -19.30 7.61
N VAL A 221 11.81 -19.40 8.46
CA VAL A 221 10.80 -20.47 8.46
C VAL A 221 9.41 -19.93 8.12
N TYR A 222 9.01 -20.05 6.87
CA TYR A 222 7.67 -19.74 6.36
C TYR A 222 6.62 -20.70 6.92
N THR A 223 5.64 -20.14 7.62
CA THR A 223 4.47 -20.84 8.17
C THR A 223 3.20 -20.22 7.58
N GLN A 224 2.44 -21.02 6.84
CA GLN A 224 1.10 -20.63 6.39
C GLN A 224 0.12 -20.78 7.55
N GLY A 225 -0.80 -19.81 7.73
CA GLY A 225 -1.81 -19.92 8.77
C GLY A 225 -1.26 -19.53 10.14
N TYR A 226 -1.41 -20.38 11.15
CA TYR A 226 -1.05 -20.00 12.51
C TYR A 226 0.48 -19.99 12.69
N GLN A 227 0.96 -19.23 13.67
CA GLN A 227 2.37 -19.22 14.07
C GLN A 227 2.47 -19.38 15.58
N VAL A 228 3.66 -19.75 16.07
CA VAL A 228 3.96 -19.76 17.50
C VAL A 228 3.56 -18.41 18.10
N SER A 229 2.73 -18.47 19.14
CA SER A 229 2.16 -17.29 19.76
C SER A 229 3.24 -16.33 20.21
N ARG A 230 3.11 -15.09 19.76
CA ARG A 230 3.99 -14.01 20.19
C ARG A 230 3.71 -13.56 21.62
N LEU A 231 2.47 -13.68 22.06
CA LEU A 231 2.04 -13.29 23.40
C LEU A 231 2.45 -14.35 24.43
N ASP A 232 2.43 -15.62 24.04
CA ASP A 232 2.80 -16.73 24.92
C ASP A 232 3.57 -17.84 24.17
N PRO A 233 4.84 -17.60 23.80
CA PRO A 233 5.64 -18.52 22.98
C PRO A 233 6.15 -19.76 23.75
N HIS A 234 6.09 -19.75 25.08
CA HIS A 234 6.64 -20.80 25.93
C HIS A 234 5.59 -21.80 26.41
N THR A 235 4.30 -21.45 26.33
CA THR A 235 3.23 -22.41 26.55
C THR A 235 3.23 -23.47 25.45
N THR A 236 2.89 -24.70 25.84
CA THR A 236 2.91 -25.86 24.93
C THR A 236 1.55 -26.53 24.91
N SER A 237 1.12 -26.96 23.73
CA SER A 237 -0.04 -27.81 23.55
C SER A 237 0.38 -29.28 23.58
N GLY A 238 -0.44 -30.14 24.19
CA GLY A 238 -0.21 -31.59 24.18
C GLY A 238 -0.26 -32.24 22.79
N LEU A 239 -0.78 -31.53 21.78
CA LEU A 239 -0.88 -32.00 20.39
C LEU A 239 0.35 -31.63 19.54
N THR A 240 0.84 -30.40 19.68
CA THR A 240 1.87 -29.82 18.78
C THR A 240 3.19 -29.51 19.50
N GLY A 241 3.23 -29.52 20.83
CA GLY A 241 4.41 -29.16 21.62
C GLY A 241 4.74 -27.67 21.61
N LYS A 242 3.92 -26.82 20.97
CA LYS A 242 4.03 -25.36 20.96
C LYS A 242 2.64 -24.74 21.09
N ASN A 243 2.56 -23.46 21.45
CA ASN A 243 1.32 -22.69 21.43
C ASN A 243 1.22 -21.95 20.09
N TYR A 244 0.23 -22.30 19.26
CA TYR A 244 -0.02 -21.67 17.97
C TYR A 244 -1.29 -20.84 18.01
N ASP A 245 -1.27 -19.64 17.43
CA ASP A 245 -2.43 -18.77 17.29
C ASP A 245 -2.40 -18.00 15.95
N SER A 246 -3.51 -17.35 15.61
CA SER A 246 -3.57 -16.48 14.43
C SER A 246 -2.78 -15.21 14.68
N GLN A 247 -1.79 -14.95 13.83
CA GLN A 247 -1.05 -13.68 13.82
C GLN A 247 -1.70 -12.60 12.96
N ILE A 248 -2.83 -12.93 12.29
CA ILE A 248 -3.50 -12.01 11.36
C ILE A 248 -4.88 -11.67 11.86
N ILE A 249 -5.17 -10.37 11.85
CA ILE A 249 -6.52 -9.83 11.93
C ILE A 249 -6.82 -9.17 10.60
N SER A 250 -7.97 -9.50 10.00
CA SER A 250 -8.35 -8.89 8.73
C SER A 250 -9.85 -8.72 8.55
N MET A 251 -10.20 -7.79 7.67
CA MET A 251 -11.54 -7.55 7.18
C MET A 251 -11.50 -7.56 5.66
N THR A 252 -12.20 -8.50 5.04
CA THR A 252 -12.26 -8.61 3.58
C THR A 252 -13.71 -8.47 3.12
N SER A 253 -13.96 -7.49 2.26
CA SER A 253 -15.28 -7.31 1.65
C SER A 253 -15.57 -8.43 0.65
N PRO A 254 -16.84 -8.74 0.34
CA PRO A 254 -17.19 -9.71 -0.70
C PRO A 254 -16.65 -9.36 -2.09
N GLY A 255 -16.38 -8.07 -2.33
CA GLY A 255 -15.74 -7.58 -3.55
C GLY A 255 -14.22 -7.67 -3.54
N PHE A 256 -13.59 -8.12 -2.45
CA PHE A 256 -12.14 -8.31 -2.29
C PHE A 256 -11.31 -7.04 -1.98
N HIS A 257 -11.93 -5.95 -1.56
CA HIS A 257 -11.23 -4.92 -0.78
C HIS A 257 -10.95 -5.43 0.63
N SER A 258 -9.82 -5.05 1.19
CA SER A 258 -9.35 -5.66 2.42
C SER A 258 -8.49 -4.73 3.26
N ILE A 259 -8.54 -4.98 4.56
CA ILE A 259 -7.67 -4.42 5.57
C ILE A 259 -7.07 -5.61 6.32
N SER A 260 -5.76 -5.63 6.50
CA SER A 260 -5.08 -6.68 7.26
C SER A 260 -4.01 -6.12 8.18
N MET A 261 -3.84 -6.76 9.32
CA MET A 261 -2.80 -6.50 10.31
C MET A 261 -2.14 -7.84 10.60
N ASP A 262 -0.83 -7.91 10.43
CA ASP A 262 -0.03 -9.11 10.62
C ASP A 262 1.07 -8.80 11.63
N ASP A 263 1.11 -9.57 12.72
CA ASP A 263 2.05 -9.39 13.82
C ASP A 263 3.30 -10.29 13.69
N ARG A 264 3.46 -11.06 12.61
CA ARG A 264 4.65 -11.89 12.36
C ARG A 264 5.95 -11.06 12.34
N MET A 265 7.06 -11.53 12.94
CA MET A 265 8.32 -10.74 13.00
C MET A 265 8.89 -10.40 11.61
N GLU A 266 8.76 -11.37 10.71
CA GLU A 266 9.14 -11.36 9.30
C GLU A 266 8.15 -10.67 8.37
N ASN A 267 7.00 -10.24 8.88
CA ASN A 267 5.93 -9.65 8.07
C ASN A 267 5.06 -8.68 8.88
N CYS A 268 5.67 -8.00 9.84
CA CYS A 268 5.01 -7.17 10.83
C CYS A 268 4.51 -5.91 10.14
N ARG A 269 3.23 -5.88 9.77
CA ARG A 269 2.72 -4.84 8.89
C ARG A 269 1.20 -4.71 8.91
N MET A 270 0.76 -3.54 8.48
CA MET A 270 -0.63 -3.23 8.19
C MET A 270 -0.80 -2.94 6.71
N ARG A 271 -1.90 -3.40 6.13
CA ARG A 271 -2.19 -3.21 4.71
C ARG A 271 -3.65 -2.84 4.46
N PHE A 272 -3.85 -1.88 3.58
CA PHE A 272 -5.12 -1.59 2.92
C PHE A 272 -4.96 -1.91 1.44
N ARG A 273 -5.84 -2.74 0.89
CA ARG A 273 -5.76 -3.12 -0.51
C ARG A 273 -7.13 -3.13 -1.17
N THR A 274 -7.18 -2.66 -2.42
CA THR A 274 -8.38 -2.79 -3.25
C THR A 274 -8.40 -4.12 -4.00
N THR A 275 -9.57 -4.54 -4.45
CA THR A 275 -9.78 -5.70 -5.34
C THR A 275 -8.77 -5.83 -6.46
N THR A 276 -8.40 -4.69 -7.07
CA THR A 276 -7.50 -4.65 -8.24
C THR A 276 -6.02 -4.56 -7.87
N GLY A 277 -5.68 -4.21 -6.63
CA GLY A 277 -4.29 -4.17 -6.13
C GLY A 277 -3.73 -2.79 -5.75
N HIS A 278 -4.53 -1.71 -5.75
CA HIS A 278 -4.06 -0.45 -5.16
C HIS A 278 -3.78 -0.69 -3.68
N GLN A 279 -2.67 -0.18 -3.17
CA GLN A 279 -2.26 -0.50 -1.80
C GLN A 279 -1.68 0.67 -1.04
N ILE A 280 -1.95 0.63 0.27
CA ILE A 280 -1.21 1.34 1.31
C ILE A 280 -0.65 0.26 2.23
N LEU A 281 0.65 0.31 2.47
CA LEU A 281 1.40 -0.66 3.26
C LEU A 281 2.23 0.09 4.30
N LEU A 282 2.07 -0.28 5.57
CA LEU A 282 2.91 0.16 6.68
C LEU A 282 3.64 -1.08 7.19
N ASP A 283 4.96 -1.15 6.98
CA ASP A 283 5.76 -2.37 7.11
C ASP A 283 6.94 -2.13 8.05
N ASP A 284 6.82 -2.64 9.28
CA ASP A 284 7.86 -2.52 10.31
C ASP A 284 9.04 -3.46 10.01
N THR A 285 8.77 -4.61 9.40
CA THR A 285 9.83 -5.56 9.04
C THR A 285 10.78 -4.96 8.02
N ASN A 286 10.26 -4.38 6.93
CA ASN A 286 11.09 -3.78 5.87
C ASN A 286 11.26 -2.26 6.01
N GLU A 287 10.87 -1.70 7.16
CA GLU A 287 11.12 -0.31 7.56
C GLU A 287 10.57 0.73 6.58
N ARG A 288 9.31 0.60 6.17
CA ARG A 288 8.74 1.47 5.14
C ARG A 288 7.26 1.78 5.29
N ILE A 289 6.88 2.89 4.66
CA ILE A 289 5.51 3.20 4.28
C ILE A 289 5.46 3.27 2.76
N TYR A 290 4.57 2.50 2.14
CA TYR A 290 4.46 2.38 0.69
C TYR A 290 3.02 2.59 0.22
N ILE A 291 2.83 3.48 -0.76
CA ILE A 291 1.54 3.74 -1.39
C ILE A 291 1.70 3.57 -2.90
N ALA A 292 0.89 2.71 -3.50
CA ALA A 292 1.02 2.42 -4.93
C ALA A 292 -0.30 2.15 -5.64
N THR A 293 -0.28 2.46 -6.94
CA THR A 293 -1.30 2.02 -7.88
C THR A 293 -1.15 0.54 -8.20
N ALA A 294 -2.26 -0.13 -8.53
CA ALA A 294 -2.32 -1.57 -8.79
C ALA A 294 -1.28 -2.09 -9.81
N GLN A 295 -0.96 -1.28 -10.81
CA GLN A 295 -0.06 -1.63 -11.91
C GLN A 295 1.35 -1.02 -11.76
N GLY A 296 1.69 -0.38 -10.64
CA GLY A 296 3.03 0.19 -10.43
C GLY A 296 3.34 1.49 -11.19
N ASN A 297 2.37 2.01 -11.97
CA ASN A 297 2.52 3.23 -12.75
C ASN A 297 2.85 4.49 -11.92
N ASN A 298 2.47 4.48 -10.64
CA ASN A 298 2.79 5.52 -9.67
C ASN A 298 2.93 4.90 -8.28
N TRP A 299 3.93 5.35 -7.54
CA TRP A 299 4.15 4.96 -6.15
C TRP A 299 4.95 6.02 -5.38
N ILE A 300 4.78 6.00 -4.06
CA ILE A 300 5.60 6.74 -3.08
C ILE A 300 6.03 5.80 -1.98
N GLU A 301 7.31 5.86 -1.62
CA GLU A 301 7.91 5.08 -0.54
C GLU A 301 8.65 6.02 0.43
N LEU A 302 8.42 5.83 1.72
CA LEU A 302 9.19 6.46 2.80
C LEU A 302 9.90 5.33 3.54
N ASP A 303 11.20 5.46 3.77
CA ASP A 303 11.99 4.47 4.51
C ASP A 303 12.55 5.02 5.83
N GLN A 304 12.97 4.12 6.72
CA GLN A 304 13.58 4.49 8.01
C GLN A 304 15.02 5.04 7.87
N SER A 305 15.63 4.94 6.69
CA SER A 305 16.91 5.59 6.38
C SER A 305 16.74 7.09 6.09
N GLY A 306 15.49 7.58 6.07
CA GLY A 306 15.15 8.98 5.84
C GLY A 306 14.97 9.33 4.37
N ASN A 307 14.86 8.33 3.49
CA ASN A 307 14.59 8.55 2.07
C ASN A 307 13.09 8.67 1.83
N ILE A 308 12.75 9.52 0.86
CA ILE A 308 11.42 9.57 0.25
C ILE A 308 11.63 9.43 -1.25
N ASP A 309 11.12 8.34 -1.80
CA ASP A 309 11.22 8.00 -3.21
C ASP A 309 9.83 8.12 -3.86
N ILE A 310 9.75 8.82 -5.01
CA ILE A 310 8.51 9.07 -5.73
C ILE A 310 8.72 8.74 -7.20
N PHE A 311 7.84 7.91 -7.77
CA PHE A 311 7.82 7.60 -9.19
C PHE A 311 6.42 7.83 -9.78
N THR A 312 6.40 8.39 -10.99
CA THR A 312 5.21 8.48 -11.83
C THR A 312 5.57 8.21 -13.29
N SER A 313 4.77 7.43 -13.98
CA SER A 313 4.91 7.13 -15.41
C SER A 313 4.58 8.31 -16.35
N ASN A 314 3.89 9.35 -15.85
CA ASN A 314 3.47 10.48 -16.66
C ASN A 314 4.03 11.81 -16.12
N LYS A 315 3.36 12.42 -15.13
CA LYS A 315 3.74 13.75 -14.62
C LYS A 315 3.53 13.87 -13.12
N VAL A 316 4.40 14.65 -12.48
CA VAL A 316 4.21 15.20 -11.13
C VAL A 316 3.88 16.68 -11.28
N SER A 317 2.81 17.14 -10.63
CA SER A 317 2.42 18.54 -10.61
C SER A 317 2.31 19.03 -9.17
N ILE A 318 3.07 20.07 -8.84
CA ILE A 318 3.15 20.66 -7.49
C ILE A 318 2.78 22.15 -7.62
N ARG A 319 1.81 22.60 -6.81
CA ARG A 319 1.36 24.00 -6.76
C ARG A 319 1.07 24.39 -5.31
N ALA A 320 1.59 25.53 -4.89
CA ALA A 320 1.18 26.20 -3.66
C ALA A 320 0.51 27.54 -4.01
N ALA A 321 -0.42 27.99 -3.17
CA ALA A 321 -1.01 29.34 -3.27
C ALA A 321 -0.07 30.42 -2.72
N GLN A 322 0.86 30.02 -1.85
CA GLN A 322 1.94 30.81 -1.31
C GLN A 322 3.26 30.19 -1.79
N ASP A 323 4.14 29.82 -0.87
CA ASP A 323 5.51 29.44 -1.20
C ASP A 323 5.70 27.93 -1.36
N ILE A 324 6.62 27.55 -2.26
CA ILE A 324 7.26 26.23 -2.29
C ILE A 324 8.71 26.45 -1.91
N ASN A 325 9.12 25.93 -0.75
CA ASN A 325 10.49 26.06 -0.25
C ASN A 325 11.25 24.74 -0.39
N LEU A 326 12.47 24.79 -0.93
CA LEU A 326 13.37 23.65 -1.05
C LEU A 326 14.72 24.02 -0.42
N THR A 327 15.12 23.31 0.64
CA THR A 327 16.36 23.55 1.39
C THR A 327 17.10 22.23 1.59
N SER A 328 18.42 22.23 1.42
CA SER A 328 19.29 21.07 1.69
C SER A 328 20.65 21.55 2.16
N ASP A 329 21.21 20.91 3.20
CA ASP A 329 22.57 21.20 3.71
C ASP A 329 23.68 20.75 2.75
N LYS A 330 23.37 19.88 1.80
CA LYS A 330 24.35 19.34 0.84
C LYS A 330 24.10 19.84 -0.57
N SER A 331 22.99 19.44 -1.19
CA SER A 331 22.76 19.76 -2.60
C SER A 331 21.30 19.57 -2.99
N ILE A 332 20.81 20.44 -3.87
CA ILE A 332 19.60 20.24 -4.67
C ILE A 332 20.05 19.98 -6.11
N ARG A 333 19.66 18.84 -6.69
CA ARG A 333 20.04 18.45 -8.05
C ARG A 333 18.79 18.32 -8.92
N MET A 334 18.81 18.95 -10.10
CA MET A 334 17.71 18.93 -11.06
C MET A 334 18.24 18.46 -12.41
N HIS A 335 17.60 17.44 -12.98
CA HIS A 335 17.97 16.89 -14.27
C HIS A 335 16.73 16.57 -15.10
N ALA A 336 16.77 16.94 -16.39
CA ALA A 336 15.78 16.56 -17.39
C ALA A 336 16.50 16.27 -18.72
N LYS A 337 16.02 15.26 -19.47
CA LYS A 337 16.62 14.87 -20.75
C LYS A 337 16.38 15.89 -21.86
N GLU A 338 15.23 16.56 -21.86
CA GLU A 338 14.86 17.52 -22.91
C GLU A 338 15.18 18.96 -22.52
N GLY A 339 14.78 19.38 -21.32
CA GLY A 339 15.06 20.74 -20.86
C GLY A 339 14.55 21.02 -19.46
N ILE A 340 15.12 22.06 -18.84
CA ILE A 340 14.65 22.66 -17.60
C ILE A 340 14.21 24.08 -17.94
N HIS A 341 12.93 24.38 -17.74
CA HIS A 341 12.36 25.70 -17.99
C HIS A 341 12.08 26.41 -16.67
N MET A 342 12.57 27.65 -16.55
CA MET A 342 12.35 28.50 -15.38
C MET A 342 11.80 29.84 -15.86
N HIS A 343 10.61 30.19 -15.38
CA HIS A 343 9.90 31.43 -15.72
C HIS A 343 9.40 32.11 -14.45
N SER A 344 9.51 33.43 -14.40
CA SER A 344 8.98 34.27 -13.33
C SER A 344 8.56 35.61 -13.94
N ASP A 345 7.38 36.10 -13.60
CA ASP A 345 6.86 37.37 -14.12
C ASP A 345 7.58 38.60 -13.52
N LYS A 346 8.31 38.41 -12.42
CA LYS A 346 9.03 39.49 -11.73
C LYS A 346 10.53 39.29 -11.81
N ASP A 347 11.04 38.26 -11.13
CA ASP A 347 12.48 38.08 -10.97
C ASP A 347 12.86 36.62 -10.75
N ILE A 348 14.07 36.29 -11.20
CA ILE A 348 14.82 35.08 -10.85
C ILE A 348 16.13 35.58 -10.24
N ARG A 349 16.41 35.20 -8.99
CA ARG A 349 17.65 35.54 -8.28
C ARG A 349 18.49 34.29 -8.08
N MET A 350 19.76 34.36 -8.49
CA MET A 350 20.76 33.31 -8.29
C MET A 350 21.96 33.91 -7.55
N ASN A 351 22.34 33.34 -6.41
CA ASN A 351 23.46 33.78 -5.61
C ASN A 351 24.28 32.56 -5.15
N SER A 352 25.60 32.65 -5.27
CA SER A 352 26.56 31.63 -4.81
C SER A 352 27.73 32.35 -4.14
N GLN A 353 28.25 31.79 -3.05
CA GLN A 353 29.37 32.39 -2.31
C GLN A 353 30.73 32.10 -2.95
N THR A 354 30.83 31.00 -3.69
CA THR A 354 32.08 30.61 -4.38
C THR A 354 31.91 30.87 -5.87
N ASP A 355 31.26 29.95 -6.59
CA ASP A 355 31.25 29.94 -8.04
C ASP A 355 29.83 29.73 -8.58
N THR A 356 29.58 30.32 -9.74
CA THR A 356 28.42 30.01 -10.59
C THR A 356 28.93 29.56 -11.95
N HIS A 357 28.71 28.29 -12.30
CA HIS A 357 29.12 27.73 -13.58
C HIS A 357 27.95 27.70 -14.57
N ILE A 358 28.11 28.35 -15.72
CA ILE A 358 27.16 28.27 -16.84
C ILE A 358 27.90 27.67 -18.04
N ARG A 359 27.52 26.44 -18.43
CA ARG A 359 28.15 25.70 -19.52
C ARG A 359 27.11 25.28 -20.56
N SER A 360 27.37 25.60 -21.82
CA SER A 360 26.63 25.10 -22.98
C SER A 360 27.60 24.58 -24.02
N GLN A 361 27.28 23.45 -24.66
CA GLN A 361 28.13 22.90 -25.72
C GLN A 361 27.98 23.66 -27.06
N GLN A 362 26.88 24.39 -27.22
CA GLN A 362 26.59 25.11 -28.46
C GLN A 362 26.60 26.62 -28.23
N GLN A 363 25.67 27.14 -27.42
CA GLN A 363 25.49 28.57 -27.24
C GLN A 363 24.88 28.91 -25.88
N VAL A 364 25.26 30.08 -25.38
CA VAL A 364 24.56 30.81 -24.31
C VAL A 364 24.04 32.10 -24.95
N LYS A 365 22.74 32.38 -24.80
CA LYS A 365 22.11 33.62 -25.27
C LYS A 365 21.66 34.44 -24.08
N ILE A 366 22.01 35.71 -24.06
CA ILE A 366 21.60 36.66 -23.02
C ILE A 366 21.04 37.87 -23.75
N ASP A 367 19.77 38.17 -23.48
CA ASP A 367 19.08 39.33 -24.04
C ASP A 367 18.43 40.11 -22.88
N ALA A 368 18.49 41.43 -22.97
CA ALA A 368 17.87 42.32 -22.01
C ALA A 368 17.36 43.56 -22.72
N ALA A 369 16.07 43.86 -22.53
CA ALA A 369 15.43 45.04 -23.14
C ALA A 369 16.02 46.38 -22.67
N LYS A 370 16.73 46.39 -21.54
CA LYS A 370 17.38 47.59 -20.99
C LYS A 370 18.89 47.41 -20.91
N ASN A 371 19.37 46.71 -19.88
CA ASN A 371 20.79 46.64 -19.57
C ASN A 371 21.20 45.22 -19.18
N ILE A 372 22.40 44.82 -19.61
CA ILE A 372 23.17 43.74 -19.00
C ILE A 372 24.31 44.43 -18.23
N ASN A 373 24.34 44.24 -16.90
CA ASN A 373 25.41 44.79 -16.06
C ASN A 373 26.32 43.66 -15.58
N VAL A 374 27.62 43.77 -15.84
CA VAL A 374 28.64 42.84 -15.36
C VAL A 374 29.61 43.61 -14.49
N LYS A 375 29.69 43.24 -13.20
CA LYS A 375 30.62 43.85 -12.24
C LYS A 375 31.45 42.75 -11.59
N THR A 376 32.77 42.92 -11.63
CA THR A 376 33.73 42.05 -10.96
C THR A 376 34.55 42.88 -9.97
N GLY A 377 34.94 42.27 -8.85
CA GLY A 377 35.92 42.86 -7.93
C GLY A 377 37.37 42.60 -8.35
N GLY A 378 37.58 41.61 -9.23
CA GLY A 378 38.88 41.25 -9.81
C GLY A 378 38.88 41.40 -11.33
N GLU A 379 39.48 40.44 -12.03
CA GLU A 379 39.56 40.45 -13.49
C GLU A 379 38.22 40.05 -14.14
N LEU A 380 37.92 40.63 -15.30
CA LEU A 380 36.92 40.13 -16.24
C LEU A 380 37.65 39.58 -17.46
N LYS A 381 37.55 38.27 -17.70
CA LYS A 381 38.15 37.61 -18.87
C LYS A 381 37.08 37.23 -19.87
N LEU A 382 37.22 37.73 -21.09
CA LEU A 382 36.39 37.36 -22.24
C LEU A 382 37.32 36.75 -23.29
N THR A 383 37.14 35.46 -23.58
CA THR A 383 38.00 34.75 -24.54
C THR A 383 37.16 34.15 -25.66
N SER A 384 37.47 34.55 -26.89
CA SER A 384 36.95 33.92 -28.11
C SER A 384 38.11 33.26 -28.84
N LYS A 385 37.94 31.99 -29.25
CA LYS A 385 38.88 31.33 -30.17
C LYS A 385 38.75 31.84 -31.61
N GLY A 386 37.57 32.35 -31.94
CA GLY A 386 37.31 33.01 -33.21
C GLY A 386 37.32 34.53 -33.04
N THR A 387 36.53 35.21 -33.84
CA THR A 387 36.37 36.67 -33.74
C THR A 387 35.58 37.04 -32.49
N MET A 388 35.99 38.13 -31.82
CA MET A 388 35.16 38.84 -30.87
C MET A 388 34.56 40.06 -31.58
N HIS A 389 33.24 40.18 -31.57
CA HIS A 389 32.55 41.33 -32.13
C HIS A 389 32.07 42.24 -31.01
N LEU A 390 32.38 43.53 -31.12
CA LEU A 390 31.84 44.59 -30.27
C LEU A 390 31.14 45.57 -31.19
N ASN A 391 29.81 45.66 -31.07
CA ASN A 391 29.00 46.56 -31.87
C ASN A 391 28.12 47.41 -30.95
N ALA A 392 28.20 48.73 -31.08
CA ALA A 392 27.36 49.66 -30.36
C ALA A 392 26.72 50.62 -31.36
N GLY A 393 25.39 50.82 -31.26
CA GLY A 393 24.71 51.87 -32.02
C GLY A 393 25.12 53.28 -31.58
N GLY A 394 25.71 53.42 -30.39
CA GLY A 394 26.29 54.65 -29.86
C GLY A 394 27.80 54.55 -29.73
N LYS A 395 28.33 54.82 -28.54
CA LYS A 395 29.76 54.81 -28.25
C LYS A 395 30.18 53.51 -27.57
N ILE A 396 31.35 53.00 -27.94
CA ILE A 396 32.13 52.09 -27.09
C ILE A 396 33.06 52.98 -26.26
N LEU A 397 33.01 52.85 -24.94
CA LEU A 397 33.87 53.59 -24.02
C LEU A 397 34.82 52.61 -23.32
N GLU A 398 36.11 52.77 -23.56
CA GLU A 398 37.16 51.98 -22.94
C GLU A 398 38.01 52.92 -22.09
N THR A 399 38.08 52.63 -20.78
CA THR A 399 38.82 53.45 -19.82
C THR A 399 39.55 52.56 -18.84
N GLY A 400 40.85 52.77 -18.71
CA GLY A 400 41.73 52.13 -17.75
C GLY A 400 43.00 52.96 -17.58
N SER A 401 43.86 52.61 -16.63
CA SER A 401 45.20 53.20 -16.54
C SER A 401 46.01 52.90 -17.80
N GLU A 402 45.82 51.71 -18.37
CA GLU A 402 46.42 51.26 -19.62
C GLU A 402 45.37 50.52 -20.46
N ILE A 403 45.41 50.73 -21.78
CA ILE A 403 44.60 49.99 -22.76
C ILE A 403 45.57 49.37 -23.76
N HIS A 404 45.66 48.05 -23.74
CA HIS A 404 46.56 47.29 -24.61
C HIS A 404 45.84 46.84 -25.88
N LEU A 405 46.31 47.33 -27.03
CA LEU A 405 45.84 46.90 -28.34
C LEU A 405 46.93 46.04 -28.98
N ASN A 406 46.77 44.71 -28.89
CA ASN A 406 47.68 43.70 -29.43
C ASN A 406 49.00 43.46 -28.64
N GLY A 407 49.05 43.77 -27.34
CA GLY A 407 50.16 43.37 -26.47
C GLY A 407 50.23 44.12 -25.13
N PRO A 408 50.60 43.45 -24.01
CA PRO A 408 50.97 42.05 -23.87
C PRO A 408 49.78 41.08 -24.07
N ALA A 409 50.06 39.78 -24.17
CA ALA A 409 49.02 38.77 -24.40
C ALA A 409 48.01 38.71 -23.23
N ALA A 410 46.71 38.74 -23.53
CA ALA A 410 45.65 38.69 -22.53
C ALA A 410 45.50 37.27 -21.94
N ALA A 411 45.21 37.19 -20.64
CA ALA A 411 44.93 35.92 -19.97
C ALA A 411 43.60 35.31 -20.47
N ALA A 412 43.59 33.99 -20.69
CA ALA A 412 42.41 33.27 -21.16
C ALA A 412 41.40 33.00 -20.03
N ALA A 413 40.10 33.02 -20.36
CA ALA A 413 39.03 32.60 -19.47
C ALA A 413 39.02 31.07 -19.28
N GLU A 414 38.74 30.64 -18.06
CA GLU A 414 38.66 29.22 -17.70
C GLU A 414 37.31 28.62 -18.11
N SER A 415 37.29 27.30 -18.28
CA SER A 415 36.05 26.59 -18.64
C SER A 415 35.19 26.33 -17.41
N ALA A 416 33.88 26.58 -17.53
CA ALA A 416 32.91 26.16 -16.52
C ALA A 416 32.88 24.63 -16.35
N GLU A 417 32.68 24.18 -15.11
CA GLU A 417 32.59 22.77 -14.72
C GLU A 417 31.25 22.13 -15.16
N LYS A 418 31.18 20.79 -15.09
CA LYS A 418 29.95 20.04 -15.36
C LYS A 418 29.12 19.94 -14.08
N ALA A 419 27.81 20.11 -14.19
CA ALA A 419 26.89 19.86 -13.08
C ALA A 419 26.83 18.36 -12.72
N ALA A 420 26.62 18.08 -11.44
CA ALA A 420 26.36 16.72 -10.97
C ALA A 420 24.95 16.25 -11.37
N PHE A 421 24.83 14.95 -11.64
CA PHE A 421 23.59 14.25 -11.90
C PHE A 421 22.81 13.95 -10.61
N THR A 422 21.51 13.67 -10.71
CA THR A 422 20.71 13.15 -9.60
C THR A 422 21.30 11.84 -9.08
N ASN A 423 21.47 11.70 -7.76
CA ASN A 423 22.15 10.58 -7.10
C ASN A 423 21.25 9.37 -6.80
N ARG A 424 19.93 9.51 -6.98
CA ARG A 424 18.94 8.44 -6.79
C ARG A 424 17.79 8.71 -7.75
N VAL A 425 17.38 7.68 -8.50
CA VAL A 425 16.38 7.83 -9.57
C VAL A 425 15.37 6.69 -9.46
N PRO A 426 14.24 6.94 -8.77
CA PRO A 426 13.09 6.02 -8.77
C PRO A 426 12.66 5.65 -10.18
N ALA A 427 12.30 4.38 -10.39
CA ALA A 427 11.83 3.85 -11.66
C ALA A 427 10.51 3.07 -11.48
N HIS A 428 9.93 2.61 -12.59
CA HIS A 428 8.82 1.69 -12.55
C HIS A 428 9.23 0.45 -11.74
N GLU A 429 8.28 -0.12 -11.00
CA GLU A 429 8.50 -1.35 -10.28
C GLU A 429 8.88 -2.49 -11.26
N PRO A 430 9.68 -3.48 -10.83
CA PRO A 430 10.36 -3.53 -9.54
C PRO A 430 11.59 -2.60 -9.51
N TRP A 431 11.67 -1.74 -8.50
CA TRP A 431 12.81 -0.84 -8.32
C TRP A 431 13.63 -1.20 -7.09
N ALA A 432 14.92 -1.48 -7.32
CA ALA A 432 15.86 -1.96 -6.32
C ALA A 432 16.19 -0.99 -5.18
N ARG A 433 15.80 0.30 -5.23
CA ARG A 433 16.22 1.31 -4.23
C ARG A 433 17.73 1.59 -4.23
N SER A 434 18.37 1.59 -5.40
CA SER A 434 19.80 1.87 -5.54
C SER A 434 20.09 3.36 -5.85
N MET A 435 21.13 3.90 -5.25
CA MET A 435 21.73 5.17 -5.69
C MET A 435 22.51 5.01 -6.99
N THR A 436 22.97 6.13 -7.57
CA THR A 436 23.89 6.12 -8.70
C THR A 436 25.33 5.84 -8.25
N LYS A 437 26.05 5.08 -9.07
CA LYS A 437 27.45 4.69 -8.83
C LYS A 437 28.39 5.88 -8.65
N LYS A 438 28.10 7.00 -9.32
CA LYS A 438 28.93 8.20 -9.37
C LYS A 438 28.09 9.46 -9.60
N ASP A 439 28.65 10.63 -9.33
CA ASP A 439 27.95 11.91 -9.41
C ASP A 439 27.72 12.42 -10.84
N ASP A 440 28.42 11.92 -11.83
CA ASP A 440 28.35 12.35 -13.23
C ASP A 440 27.60 11.35 -14.14
N GLY A 441 26.92 10.36 -13.55
CA GLY A 441 26.24 9.29 -14.28
C GLY A 441 24.93 8.85 -13.64
N HIS A 442 24.14 8.11 -14.42
CA HIS A 442 22.82 7.59 -14.03
C HIS A 442 22.79 6.06 -13.85
N GLU A 443 23.95 5.42 -13.93
CA GLU A 443 24.10 3.98 -13.69
C GLU A 443 23.87 3.70 -12.20
N ALA A 444 23.02 2.71 -11.91
CA ALA A 444 22.82 2.21 -10.56
C ALA A 444 24.15 1.75 -9.94
N GLU A 445 24.33 2.00 -8.64
CA GLU A 445 25.51 1.55 -7.89
C GLU A 445 25.62 0.02 -7.90
N TYR A 446 24.48 -0.65 -7.78
CA TYR A 446 24.37 -2.09 -7.75
C TYR A 446 23.30 -2.56 -8.74
N ASN A 447 23.51 -3.75 -9.29
CA ASN A 447 22.50 -4.43 -10.11
C ASN A 447 21.32 -4.91 -9.25
N TYR A 448 20.19 -5.20 -9.89
CA TYR A 448 18.98 -5.64 -9.21
C TYR A 448 19.16 -6.90 -8.36
N ASP A 449 20.11 -7.79 -8.58
CA ASP A 449 20.25 -9.01 -7.73
C ASP A 449 21.38 -8.91 -6.70
N ASP A 450 22.02 -7.74 -6.56
CA ASP A 450 23.15 -7.59 -5.63
C ASP A 450 22.68 -7.58 -4.16
N LYS A 451 23.38 -8.35 -3.32
CA LYS A 451 23.10 -8.46 -1.88
C LYS A 451 23.30 -7.15 -1.10
N ASN A 452 24.05 -6.21 -1.66
CA ASN A 452 24.38 -4.93 -1.03
C ASN A 452 23.29 -3.88 -1.25
N VAL A 453 22.35 -4.11 -2.16
CA VAL A 453 21.23 -3.20 -2.38
C VAL A 453 20.42 -3.01 -1.10
N GLY A 454 20.12 -1.76 -0.77
CA GLY A 454 19.40 -1.37 0.45
C GLY A 454 20.21 -1.54 1.74
N LYS A 455 21.44 -2.07 1.66
CA LYS A 455 22.37 -2.26 2.78
C LYS A 455 23.63 -1.40 2.68
N MET A 456 24.00 -0.98 1.46
CA MET A 456 25.18 -0.17 1.19
C MET A 456 24.82 0.96 0.23
N GLU A 457 25.34 2.15 0.49
CA GLU A 457 25.25 3.31 -0.37
C GLU A 457 26.61 4.02 -0.42
N ARG A 458 27.22 4.06 -1.60
CA ARG A 458 28.57 4.59 -1.85
C ARG A 458 29.60 4.10 -0.84
N GLY A 459 29.59 2.79 -0.60
CA GLY A 459 30.50 2.12 0.34
C GLY A 459 30.19 2.38 1.83
N LYS A 460 29.11 3.08 2.15
CA LYS A 460 28.64 3.28 3.54
C LYS A 460 27.49 2.33 3.85
N PRO A 461 27.51 1.63 4.99
CA PRO A 461 26.40 0.78 5.39
C PRO A 461 25.17 1.64 5.72
N ILE A 462 24.01 1.18 5.27
CA ILE A 462 22.71 1.68 5.67
C ILE A 462 22.26 0.86 6.88
N PRO A 463 21.98 1.46 8.03
CA PRO A 463 21.41 0.74 9.17
C PRO A 463 20.05 0.17 8.79
N ARG A 464 19.89 -1.14 8.98
CA ARG A 464 18.64 -1.89 8.78
C ARG A 464 18.38 -2.77 10.00
N ASN A 465 17.12 -3.00 10.35
CA ASN A 465 16.76 -3.91 11.41
C ASN A 465 17.11 -5.37 11.05
N LYS A 466 17.09 -6.24 12.06
CA LYS A 466 17.48 -7.66 11.95
C LYS A 466 16.60 -8.46 10.97
N PHE A 467 15.34 -8.08 10.84
CA PHE A 467 14.33 -8.78 10.02
C PHE A 467 14.13 -8.12 8.65
N TRP A 468 14.81 -7.01 8.37
CA TRP A 468 14.74 -6.31 7.09
C TRP A 468 15.12 -7.25 5.96
N ARG A 469 14.28 -7.24 4.92
CA ARG A 469 14.49 -8.00 3.70
C ARG A 469 14.51 -7.05 2.53
N ARG A 470 15.18 -7.57 1.51
CA ARG A 470 15.08 -6.96 0.21
C ARG A 470 13.78 -7.39 -0.43
#